data_AF-A0A8S3JVI4-F1
#
_entry.id   AF-A0A8S3JVI4-F1
#
_cell.length_a   1.000
_cell.length_b   1.000
_cell.length_c   1.000
_cell.angle_alpha   90.00
_cell.angle_beta   90.00
_cell.angle_gamma   90.00
#
_symmetry.space_group_name_H-M   'P 1'
#
loop_
_entity.id
_entity.type
_entity.pdbx_description
1 polymer ?
#
loop_
_entity_poly.entity_id
_entity_poly.type
_entity_poly.pdbx_seq_one_letter_code
_entity_poly.pdbx_strand_id
1 'polypeptide(L)'
;YWRHRYDTLKNATLTYALSYYSQNAILGKSPHELRDMLRRGKNWDMLHEAPKNIIYGTFLKKELYDLESIDRKSQEPVTVKRSRIRIGSFNMQKLLATTEEKILFMMNKYWNDCNTAVNEIEIPEWWMKYYKQQKTATTDDL
;
A
#
# COMPACT_ATOMS: atom_id res chain seq x y z
N TYR A 1 -3.46 13.48 2.58
CA TYR A 1 -4.58 13.05 3.44
C TYR A 1 -5.88 12.85 2.67
N TRP A 2 -6.40 13.86 1.96
CA TRP A 2 -7.68 13.77 1.24
C TRP A 2 -7.78 12.61 0.24
N ARG A 3 -6.73 12.41 -0.58
CA ARG A 3 -6.65 11.32 -1.58
C ARG A 3 -6.87 9.94 -0.97
N HIS A 4 -6.03 9.57 0.00
CA HIS A 4 -6.11 8.29 0.70
C HIS A 4 -7.45 8.08 1.40
N ARG A 5 -7.91 9.08 2.16
CA ARG A 5 -9.05 8.92 3.06
C ARG A 5 -10.39 8.92 2.34
N TYR A 6 -10.58 9.87 1.42
CA TYR A 6 -11.90 10.15 0.86
C TYR A 6 -11.99 9.67 -0.58
N ASP A 7 -11.02 10.03 -1.40
CA ASP A 7 -11.05 9.78 -2.84
C ASP A 7 -10.90 8.27 -3.13
N THR A 8 -9.84 7.63 -2.61
CA THR A 8 -9.57 6.22 -2.85
C THR A 8 -10.70 5.32 -2.37
N LEU A 9 -11.16 5.50 -1.13
CA LEU A 9 -12.24 4.68 -0.57
C LEU A 9 -13.55 4.87 -1.35
N LYS A 10 -13.88 6.09 -1.76
CA LYS A 10 -15.06 6.39 -2.58
C LYS A 10 -14.96 5.68 -3.93
N ASN A 11 -13.83 5.80 -4.61
CA ASN A 11 -13.61 5.21 -5.92
C ASN A 11 -13.63 3.68 -5.85
N ALA A 12 -12.98 3.09 -4.85
CA ALA A 12 -13.04 1.65 -4.60
C ALA A 12 -14.47 1.18 -4.36
N THR A 13 -15.22 1.88 -3.49
CA THR A 13 -16.63 1.56 -3.21
C THR A 13 -17.48 1.59 -4.47
N LEU A 14 -17.33 2.64 -5.29
CA LEU A 14 -18.07 2.80 -6.53
C LEU A 14 -17.73 1.68 -7.52
N THR A 15 -16.44 1.38 -7.70
CA THR A 15 -15.98 0.32 -8.60
C THR A 15 -16.55 -1.04 -8.20
N TYR A 16 -16.53 -1.39 -6.92
CA TYR A 16 -17.14 -2.63 -6.46
C TYR A 16 -18.66 -2.61 -6.56
N ALA A 17 -19.33 -1.49 -6.27
CA ALA A 17 -20.77 -1.41 -6.47
C ALA A 17 -21.15 -1.69 -7.94
N LEU A 18 -20.42 -1.13 -8.89
CA LEU A 18 -20.63 -1.31 -10.33
C LEU A 18 -20.41 -2.76 -10.81
N SER A 19 -19.61 -3.57 -10.11
CA SER A 19 -19.46 -4.98 -10.45
C SER A 19 -20.65 -5.85 -10.03
N TYR A 20 -21.49 -5.38 -9.10
CA TYR A 20 -22.63 -6.15 -8.58
C TYR A 20 -24.00 -5.55 -8.92
N TYR A 21 -24.05 -4.25 -9.24
CA TYR A 21 -25.29 -3.51 -9.46
C TYR A 21 -25.20 -2.69 -10.75
N SER A 22 -26.35 -2.48 -11.39
CA SER A 22 -26.44 -1.61 -12.56
C SER A 22 -26.23 -0.13 -12.18
N GLN A 23 -25.83 0.68 -13.15
CA GLN A 23 -25.62 2.12 -12.95
C GLN A 23 -26.86 2.84 -12.42
N ASN A 24 -28.05 2.46 -12.89
CA ASN A 24 -29.32 3.02 -12.41
C ASN A 24 -29.57 2.71 -10.93
N ALA A 25 -29.18 1.51 -10.47
CA ALA A 25 -29.31 1.13 -9.07
C ALA A 25 -28.32 1.86 -8.17
N ILE A 26 -27.23 2.41 -8.71
CA ILE A 26 -26.17 3.12 -7.97
C ILE A 26 -26.39 4.64 -7.98
N LEU A 27 -27.10 5.16 -8.99
CA LEU A 27 -27.29 6.59 -9.19
C LEU A 27 -27.89 7.26 -7.95
N GLY A 28 -27.31 8.39 -7.53
CA GLY A 28 -27.75 9.17 -6.38
C GLY A 28 -27.36 8.60 -5.01
N LYS A 29 -26.68 7.45 -4.95
CA LYS A 29 -26.29 6.83 -3.68
C LYS A 29 -24.94 7.30 -3.19
N SER A 30 -24.86 7.55 -1.89
CA SER A 30 -23.61 7.84 -1.20
C SER A 30 -22.73 6.58 -1.07
N PRO A 31 -21.40 6.74 -0.88
CA PRO A 31 -20.52 5.60 -0.65
C PRO A 31 -20.91 4.75 0.56
N HIS A 32 -21.54 5.34 1.58
CA HIS A 32 -22.04 4.56 2.72
C HIS A 32 -23.16 3.63 2.30
N GLU A 33 -24.16 4.16 1.59
CA GLU A 33 -25.30 3.37 1.10
C GLU A 33 -24.86 2.27 0.14
N LEU A 34 -23.86 2.55 -0.71
CA LEU A 34 -23.32 1.53 -1.61
C LEU A 34 -22.65 0.38 -0.85
N ARG A 35 -21.91 0.66 0.23
CA ARG A 35 -21.34 -0.39 1.09
C ARG A 35 -22.42 -1.17 1.81
N ASP A 36 -23.46 -0.49 2.32
CA ASP A 36 -24.59 -1.16 2.95
C ASP A 36 -25.34 -2.06 1.96
N MET A 37 -25.50 -1.61 0.71
CA MET A 37 -26.08 -2.43 -0.35
C MET A 37 -25.24 -3.66 -0.65
N LEU A 38 -23.92 -3.54 -0.77
CA LEU A 38 -23.02 -4.69 -0.95
C LEU A 38 -23.14 -5.67 0.21
N ARG A 39 -23.12 -5.16 1.45
CA ARG A 39 -23.23 -6.00 2.64
C ARG A 39 -24.58 -6.70 2.75
N ARG A 40 -25.70 -5.99 2.57
CA ARG A 40 -27.05 -6.57 2.72
C ARG A 40 -27.46 -7.43 1.53
N GLY A 41 -27.14 -6.99 0.32
CA GLY A 41 -27.60 -7.62 -0.91
C GLY A 41 -26.69 -8.74 -1.44
N LYS A 42 -25.40 -8.71 -1.10
CA LYS A 42 -24.41 -9.69 -1.55
C LYS A 42 -23.66 -10.39 -0.41
N ASN A 43 -23.99 -10.09 0.85
CA ASN A 43 -23.26 -10.57 2.02
C ASN A 43 -21.74 -10.32 1.93
N TRP A 44 -21.37 -9.17 1.35
CA TRP A 44 -19.98 -8.83 1.06
C TRP A 44 -19.56 -7.56 1.78
N ASP A 45 -18.64 -7.69 2.73
CA ASP A 45 -18.05 -6.57 3.48
C ASP A 45 -16.74 -6.12 2.86
N MET A 46 -16.84 -5.09 2.00
CA MET A 46 -15.71 -4.49 1.30
C MET A 46 -14.53 -4.13 2.23
N LEU A 47 -14.77 -3.65 3.46
CA LEU A 47 -13.67 -3.19 4.33
C LEU A 47 -12.81 -4.34 4.85
N HIS A 48 -13.42 -5.51 5.00
CA HIS A 48 -12.75 -6.71 5.49
C HIS A 48 -12.21 -7.54 4.33
N GLU A 49 -13.01 -7.73 3.28
CA GLU A 49 -12.76 -8.69 2.20
C GLU A 49 -11.96 -8.12 1.04
N ALA A 50 -12.06 -6.82 0.72
CA ALA A 50 -11.32 -6.27 -0.41
C ALA A 50 -9.81 -6.09 -0.07
N PRO A 51 -8.93 -6.24 -1.08
CA PRO A 51 -7.50 -5.98 -0.92
C PRO A 51 -7.23 -4.56 -0.42
N LYS A 52 -6.32 -4.43 0.56
CA LYS A 52 -6.10 -3.14 1.25
C LYS A 52 -5.52 -2.07 0.34
N ASN A 53 -4.75 -2.44 -0.68
CA ASN A 53 -4.25 -1.55 -1.72
C ASN A 53 -5.38 -0.94 -2.58
N ILE A 54 -6.51 -1.61 -2.72
CA ILE A 54 -7.66 -1.06 -3.44
C ILE A 54 -8.44 -0.08 -2.55
N ILE A 55 -8.66 -0.43 -1.28
CA ILE A 55 -9.43 0.38 -0.34
C ILE A 55 -8.66 1.63 0.08
N TYR A 56 -7.40 1.45 0.45
CA TYR A 56 -6.56 2.48 1.04
C TYR A 56 -5.52 3.03 0.07
N GLY A 57 -5.37 2.44 -1.11
CA GLY A 57 -4.29 2.83 -2.03
C GLY A 57 -2.94 2.33 -1.55
N THR A 58 -1.91 2.63 -2.34
CA THR A 58 -0.53 2.21 -2.10
C THR A 58 0.32 3.40 -1.70
N PHE A 59 0.97 3.31 -0.55
CA PHE A 59 2.01 4.22 -0.12
C PHE A 59 3.37 3.74 -0.59
N LEU A 60 4.14 4.67 -1.14
CA LEU A 60 5.51 4.46 -1.55
C LEU A 60 6.39 5.44 -0.78
N LYS A 61 7.44 4.95 -0.12
CA LYS A 61 8.39 5.81 0.60
C LYS A 61 9.80 5.32 0.40
N LYS A 62 10.70 6.24 0.09
CA LYS A 62 12.15 5.97 0.13
C LYS A 62 12.60 6.08 1.58
N GLU A 63 13.16 5.00 2.10
CA GLU A 63 13.70 4.95 3.46
C GLU A 63 15.18 4.57 3.45
N LEU A 64 15.89 4.96 4.50
CA LEU A 64 17.21 4.41 4.78
C LEU A 64 17.07 3.16 5.66
N TYR A 65 17.94 2.19 5.46
CA TYR A 65 18.09 1.05 6.33
C TYR A 65 19.58 0.77 6.54
N ASP A 66 19.89 0.17 7.68
CA ASP A 66 21.22 -0.29 8.00
C ASP A 66 21.44 -1.66 7.37
N LEU A 67 22.54 -1.81 6.64
CA LEU A 67 22.95 -3.04 5.99
C LEU A 67 24.31 -3.45 6.58
N GLU A 68 24.37 -4.64 7.15
CA GLU A 68 25.63 -5.26 7.52
C GLU A 68 26.35 -5.71 6.24
N SER A 69 27.60 -5.27 6.09
CA SER A 69 28.44 -5.57 4.94
C SER A 69 29.88 -5.78 5.43
N ILE A 70 30.73 -6.35 4.58
CA ILE A 70 32.16 -6.48 4.85
C ILE A 70 32.89 -5.40 4.04
N ASP A 71 33.78 -4.64 4.67
CA ASP A 71 34.68 -3.73 3.95
C ASP A 71 35.72 -4.56 3.18
N ARG A 72 35.82 -4.35 1.87
CA ARG A 72 36.75 -5.09 1.01
C ARG A 72 38.22 -4.87 1.38
N LYS A 73 38.57 -3.73 1.96
CA LYS A 73 39.96 -3.38 2.31
C LYS A 73 40.38 -3.94 3.67
N SER A 74 39.56 -3.74 4.71
CA SER A 74 39.89 -4.21 6.06
C SER A 74 39.42 -5.63 6.35
N GLN A 75 38.50 -6.19 5.53
CA GLN A 75 37.81 -7.46 5.80
C GLN A 75 37.00 -7.46 7.11
N GLU A 76 36.75 -6.29 7.68
CA GLU A 76 35.97 -6.14 8.91
C GLU A 76 34.49 -5.91 8.61
N PRO A 77 33.59 -6.37 9.49
CA PRO A 77 32.17 -6.08 9.38
C PRO A 77 31.92 -4.58 9.63
N VAL A 78 31.18 -3.95 8.72
CA VAL A 78 30.80 -2.55 8.78
C VAL A 78 29.30 -2.39 8.54
N THR A 79 28.66 -1.51 9.30
CA THR A 79 27.27 -1.12 9.08
C THR A 79 27.22 0.06 8.11
N VAL A 80 26.63 -0.15 6.93
CA VAL A 80 26.47 0.90 5.92
C VAL A 80 25.00 1.30 5.78
N LYS A 81 24.74 2.59 5.60
CA LYS A 81 23.38 3.09 5.33
C LYS A 81 23.06 2.99 3.85
N ARG A 82 22.00 2.28 3.49
CA ARG A 82 21.49 2.18 2.11
C ARG A 82 20.06 2.67 2.04
N SER A 83 19.63 3.13 0.86
CA SER A 83 18.23 3.48 0.63
C SER A 83 17.49 2.35 -0.05
N ARG A 84 16.25 2.10 0.37
CA ARG A 84 15.30 1.23 -0.35
C ARG A 84 13.95 1.92 -0.51
N ILE A 85 13.15 1.43 -1.44
CA ILE A 85 11.76 1.83 -1.57
C ILE A 85 10.91 0.84 -0.78
N ARG A 86 10.17 1.35 0.20
CA ARG A 86 9.17 0.59 0.95
C ARG A 86 7.79 0.90 0.39
N ILE A 87 7.00 -0.16 0.27
CA ILE A 87 5.65 -0.14 -0.27
C ILE A 87 4.72 -0.66 0.82
N GLY A 88 3.58 0.00 1.04
CA GLY A 88 2.62 -0.41 2.06
C GLY A 88 1.21 0.08 1.74
N SER A 89 0.19 -0.65 2.18
CA SER A 89 -1.21 -0.27 1.98
C SER A 89 -1.97 -0.47 3.29
N PHE A 90 -2.35 0.61 3.96
CA PHE A 90 -2.88 0.54 5.32
C PHE A 90 -3.84 1.69 5.61
N ASN A 91 -4.65 1.49 6.66
CA ASN A 91 -5.51 2.52 7.20
C ASN A 91 -4.70 3.45 8.11
N MET A 92 -4.27 4.58 7.56
CA MET A 92 -3.49 5.59 8.29
C MET A 92 -4.20 6.12 9.55
N GLN A 93 -5.54 6.13 9.59
CA GLN A 93 -6.26 6.60 10.80
C GLN A 93 -6.23 5.58 11.92
N LYS A 94 -6.27 4.30 11.58
CA LYS A 94 -6.20 3.22 12.58
C LYS A 94 -4.79 3.10 13.14
N LEU A 95 -3.78 3.36 12.32
CA LEU A 95 -2.37 3.29 12.73
C LEU A 95 -1.89 4.55 13.45
N LEU A 96 -2.41 5.73 13.09
CA LEU A 96 -1.96 7.01 13.61
C LEU A 96 -3.18 7.79 14.09
N ALA A 97 -3.33 7.92 15.40
CA ALA A 97 -4.50 8.54 16.02
C ALA A 97 -4.44 10.06 15.83
N THR A 98 -3.30 10.67 16.13
CA THR A 98 -3.15 12.13 16.15
C THR A 98 -2.71 12.69 14.80
N THR A 99 -2.90 14.00 14.61
CA THR A 99 -2.39 14.70 13.41
C THR A 99 -0.86 14.79 13.45
N GLU A 100 -0.27 14.95 14.63
CA GLU A 100 1.17 15.01 14.82
C GLU A 100 1.85 13.68 14.45
N GLU A 101 1.30 12.55 14.86
CA GLU A 101 1.78 11.22 14.47
C GLU A 101 1.75 11.02 12.96
N LYS A 102 0.71 11.53 12.29
CA LYS A 102 0.60 11.49 10.81
C LYS A 102 1.68 12.32 10.14
N ILE A 103 1.93 13.53 10.65
CA ILE A 103 2.98 14.41 10.13
C ILE A 103 4.35 13.76 10.35
N LEU A 104 4.63 13.29 11.56
CA LEU A 104 5.88 12.59 11.91
C LEU A 104 6.08 11.36 11.03
N PHE A 105 5.05 10.54 10.83
CA PHE A 105 5.13 9.37 9.96
C PHE A 105 5.51 9.73 8.52
N MET A 106 4.90 10.79 7.97
CA MET A 106 5.18 11.27 6.61
C MET A 106 6.59 11.86 6.49
N MET A 107 7.03 12.62 7.50
CA MET A 107 8.30 13.36 7.48
C MET A 107 9.50 12.53 7.95
N ASN A 108 9.27 11.44 8.69
CA ASN A 108 10.36 10.62 9.22
C ASN A 108 11.22 10.04 8.10
N LYS A 109 12.54 10.10 8.28
CA LYS A 109 13.52 9.54 7.33
C LYS A 109 13.48 8.01 7.26
N TYR A 110 13.04 7.39 8.35
CA TYR A 110 12.88 5.95 8.51
C TYR A 110 11.38 5.63 8.57
N TRP A 111 10.96 4.48 8.04
CA TRP A 111 9.64 3.95 8.34
C TRP A 111 9.83 3.06 9.56
N ASN A 112 9.40 3.54 10.73
CA ASN A 112 9.60 2.79 11.96
C ASN A 112 8.92 1.41 11.83
N ASP A 113 9.66 0.34 12.11
CA ASP A 113 9.18 -1.04 12.05
C ASP A 113 8.17 -1.38 13.17
N CYS A 114 7.77 -0.39 13.97
CA CYS A 114 6.72 -0.52 14.98
C CYS A 114 5.32 -0.81 14.41
N ASN A 115 5.17 -0.91 13.09
CA ASN A 115 3.95 -1.38 12.44
C ASN A 115 4.20 -2.69 11.67
N THR A 116 4.19 -3.81 12.41
CA THR A 116 4.25 -5.18 11.90
C THR A 116 3.20 -5.46 10.81
N ALA A 117 2.07 -4.74 10.83
CA ALA A 117 0.99 -4.84 9.85
C ALA A 117 1.33 -4.32 8.44
N VAL A 118 2.48 -3.68 8.24
CA VAL A 118 2.90 -3.10 6.94
C VAL A 118 3.80 -4.07 6.16
N ASN A 119 4.23 -5.18 6.79
CA ASN A 119 5.21 -6.11 6.23
C ASN A 119 4.62 -7.27 5.41
N GLU A 120 3.29 -7.37 5.33
CA GLU A 120 2.61 -8.49 4.66
C GLU A 120 1.84 -8.02 3.43
N ILE A 121 2.55 -7.43 2.46
CA ILE A 121 2.05 -7.44 1.09
C ILE A 121 2.73 -8.63 0.42
N GLU A 122 2.01 -9.73 0.27
CA GLU A 122 2.40 -10.77 -0.68
C GLU A 122 2.47 -10.13 -2.07
N ILE A 123 3.69 -9.98 -2.57
CA ILE A 123 3.90 -9.52 -3.94
C ILE A 123 3.49 -10.71 -4.83
N PRO A 124 2.46 -10.56 -5.68
CA PRO A 124 2.05 -11.64 -6.56
C PRO A 124 3.21 -12.11 -7.44
N GLU A 125 3.39 -13.43 -7.60
CA GLU A 125 4.52 -14.02 -8.35
C GLU A 125 4.68 -13.44 -9.76
N TRP A 126 3.56 -13.09 -10.41
CA TRP A 126 3.56 -12.51 -11.75
C TRP A 126 4.28 -11.15 -11.81
N TRP A 127 4.21 -10.35 -10.75
CA TRP A 127 4.92 -9.06 -10.66
C TRP A 127 6.43 -9.26 -10.53
N MET A 128 6.85 -10.27 -9.76
CA MET A 128 8.26 -10.65 -9.62
C MET A 128 8.86 -11.20 -10.93
N LYS A 129 8.05 -11.94 -11.70
CA LYS A 129 8.45 -12.43 -13.04
C LYS A 129 8.70 -11.28 -14.01
N TYR A 130 7.80 -10.30 -14.03
CA TYR A 130 7.94 -9.10 -14.86
C TYR A 130 9.20 -8.28 -14.51
N TYR A 131 9.48 -8.10 -13.21
CA TYR A 131 10.66 -7.34 -12.76
C TYR A 131 11.98 -8.04 -13.12
N LYS A 132 12.03 -9.38 -13.06
CA LYS A 132 13.22 -10.16 -13.46
C LYS A 132 13.50 -10.04 -14.96
N GLN A 133 12.46 -10.01 -15.79
CA GLN A 133 12.58 -9.85 -17.25
C GLN A 133 13.15 -8.49 -17.66
N GLN A 134 12.84 -7.42 -16.91
CA GLN A 134 13.41 -6.10 -17.20
C GLN A 134 14.91 -6.00 -16.90
N LYS A 135 15.40 -6.72 -15.88
CA LYS A 135 16.84 -6.75 -15.55
C LYS A 135 17.68 -7.49 -16.58
N THR A 136 17.16 -8.58 -17.14
CA THR A 136 17.82 -9.30 -18.22
C THR A 136 17.82 -8.51 -19.52
N ALA A 137 16.73 -7.79 -19.81
CA ALA A 137 16.64 -6.95 -21.03
C ALA A 137 17.57 -5.72 -21.03
N THR A 138 18.08 -5.29 -19.86
CA THR A 138 19.03 -4.17 -19.75
C THR A 138 20.49 -4.60 -19.70
N THR A 139 20.78 -5.91 -19.73
CA THR A 139 22.16 -6.44 -19.73
C THR A 139 22.66 -6.86 -21.11
N ASP A 140 21.83 -6.79 -22.14
CA ASP A 140 22.17 -7.18 -23.52
C ASP A 140 22.44 -5.98 -24.47
N ASP A 141 22.40 -4.73 -23.97
CA ASP A 141 22.68 -3.49 -24.73
C ASP A 141 23.89 -2.69 -24.19
N LEU A 142 24.95 -3.36 -23.71
CA LEU A 142 26.28 -2.77 -23.45
C LEU A 142 27.42 -3.67 -23.91
#